data_AF-A0A9C9DE07-F1
#
_entry.id   AF-A0A9C9DE07-F1
#
_cell.length_a   1.000
_cell.length_b   1.000
_cell.length_c   1.000
_cell.angle_alpha   90.00
_cell.angle_beta   90.00
_cell.angle_gamma   90.00
#
_symmetry.space_group_name_H-M   'P 1'
#
loop_
_entity.id
_entity.type
_entity.pdbx_description
1 polymer ?
#
loop_
_entity_poly.entity_id
_entity_poly.type
_entity_poly.pdbx_seq_one_letter_code
_entity_poly.pdbx_strand_id
1 'polypeptide(L)'
;MFKTPSTPDFHKLDLRIVPLGKLIPHEMYDIHRATPLLDRLCDDGILKNPPVVAPMGPPDDHFVILDGTNRVIALDILSAPHMLVQVVDYESTQVELQTWYHAVSGLSVQEFERRIRSLPGLEIGVTDDIVHARAELARRAILVYYVLPDGEVVTLAGGGLDIKERTRLLNRIVDTYIQECHLNRTNTDEIDELLKRYPRMTATVVFPHYEPVEILDLARSGLRVPAGITRHVIHGRALRLNYPLKKLYSNEPLEQKNRELAEWVQAQFSKKQVRYYAEATYLFDE
;
A
#
# COMPACT_ATOMS: atom_id res chain seq x y z
N MET A 1 -3.22 -44.49 -11.59
CA MET A 1 -3.93 -43.48 -12.41
C MET A 1 -3.26 -42.14 -12.11
N PHE A 2 -2.31 -41.73 -12.95
CA PHE A 2 -1.63 -40.44 -12.77
C PHE A 2 -2.65 -39.34 -13.04
N LYS A 3 -2.97 -38.54 -12.01
CA LYS A 3 -3.70 -37.30 -12.23
C LYS A 3 -2.85 -36.46 -13.17
N THR A 4 -3.33 -36.25 -14.38
CA THR A 4 -2.86 -35.18 -15.26
C THR A 4 -2.79 -33.90 -14.43
N PRO A 5 -1.68 -33.13 -14.47
CA PRO A 5 -1.68 -31.80 -13.89
C PRO A 5 -2.81 -31.04 -14.57
N SER A 6 -3.85 -30.70 -13.82
CA SER A 6 -4.88 -29.78 -14.26
C SER A 6 -4.17 -28.53 -14.78
N THR A 7 -4.47 -28.14 -16.02
CA THR A 7 -4.19 -26.80 -16.52
C THR A 7 -4.53 -25.79 -15.41
N PRO A 8 -3.65 -24.83 -15.05
CA PRO A 8 -3.96 -23.84 -14.05
C PRO A 8 -5.32 -23.23 -14.35
N ASP A 9 -6.17 -23.09 -13.34
CA ASP A 9 -7.46 -22.44 -13.53
C ASP A 9 -7.22 -20.94 -13.78
N PHE A 10 -7.13 -20.56 -15.06
CA PHE A 10 -6.74 -19.22 -15.53
C PHE A 10 -7.82 -18.15 -15.29
N HIS A 11 -8.93 -18.50 -14.62
CA HIS A 11 -10.06 -17.64 -14.30
C HIS A 11 -9.79 -16.50 -13.27
N LYS A 12 -8.53 -16.22 -12.92
CA LYS A 12 -8.18 -15.33 -11.79
C LYS A 12 -7.45 -14.03 -12.13
N LEU A 13 -7.04 -13.82 -13.38
CA LEU A 13 -6.44 -12.53 -13.77
C LEU A 13 -7.52 -11.62 -14.37
N ASP A 14 -8.04 -10.73 -13.54
CA ASP A 14 -9.02 -9.72 -13.95
C ASP A 14 -8.31 -8.39 -14.23
N LEU A 15 -8.18 -8.06 -15.52
CA LEU A 15 -7.60 -6.81 -16.00
C LEU A 15 -8.69 -5.96 -16.63
N ARG A 16 -8.79 -4.71 -16.19
CA ARG A 16 -9.81 -3.77 -16.68
C ARG A 16 -9.22 -2.40 -16.96
N ILE A 17 -9.72 -1.74 -17.98
CA ILE A 17 -9.53 -0.30 -18.17
C ILE A 17 -10.70 0.40 -17.50
N VAL A 18 -10.42 1.31 -16.56
CA VAL A 18 -11.42 2.05 -15.79
C VAL A 18 -11.15 3.55 -15.89
N PRO A 19 -12.17 4.43 -15.73
CA PRO A 19 -11.96 5.86 -15.60
C PRO A 19 -11.03 6.16 -14.42
N LEU A 20 -10.05 7.04 -14.62
CA LEU A 20 -9.06 7.34 -13.58
C LEU A 20 -9.73 7.90 -12.32
N GLY A 21 -10.73 8.77 -12.48
CA GLY A 21 -11.49 9.36 -11.38
C GLY A 21 -12.27 8.37 -10.51
N LYS A 22 -12.38 7.09 -10.91
CA LYS A 22 -12.98 6.04 -10.08
C LYS A 22 -11.99 5.38 -9.10
N LEU A 23 -10.71 5.74 -9.17
CA LEU A 23 -9.66 5.16 -8.34
C LEU A 23 -9.44 6.00 -7.08
N ILE A 24 -9.76 5.42 -5.93
CA ILE A 24 -9.69 6.06 -4.63
C ILE A 24 -8.45 5.58 -3.88
N PRO A 25 -7.50 6.46 -3.54
CA PRO A 25 -6.35 6.09 -2.72
C PRO A 25 -6.77 5.95 -1.25
N HIS A 26 -6.32 4.88 -0.59
CA HIS A 26 -6.49 4.70 0.85
C HIS A 26 -5.33 5.21 1.69
N GLU A 27 -4.12 5.29 1.13
CA GLU A 27 -2.96 5.89 1.81
C GLU A 27 -2.76 7.35 1.41
N MET A 28 -2.19 8.12 2.34
CA MET A 28 -1.56 9.39 2.04
C MET A 28 -0.45 9.17 1.00
N TYR A 29 -0.27 10.13 0.10
CA TYR A 29 0.71 10.06 -0.96
C TYR A 29 1.48 11.36 -1.08
N ASP A 30 2.69 11.25 -1.60
CA ASP A 30 3.59 12.37 -1.86
C ASP A 30 3.80 12.51 -3.37
N ILE A 31 3.39 13.64 -3.91
CA ILE A 31 3.48 13.97 -5.33
C ILE A 31 4.95 13.98 -5.79
N HIS A 32 5.90 14.36 -4.94
CA HIS A 32 7.32 14.38 -5.30
C HIS A 32 7.88 12.97 -5.57
N ARG A 33 7.28 11.94 -4.95
CA ARG A 33 7.64 10.53 -5.24
C ARG A 33 7.08 10.03 -6.57
N ALA A 34 6.13 10.73 -7.17
CA ALA A 34 5.60 10.40 -8.49
C ALA A 34 6.48 10.95 -9.63
N THR A 35 7.30 11.98 -9.39
CA THR A 35 8.11 12.62 -10.43
C THR A 35 9.06 11.68 -11.18
N PRO A 36 9.87 10.84 -10.52
CA PRO A 36 10.76 9.92 -11.24
C PRO A 36 10.00 8.86 -12.06
N LEU A 37 8.74 8.60 -11.70
CA LEU A 37 7.89 7.65 -12.40
C LEU A 37 7.23 8.29 -13.63
N LEU A 38 6.92 9.59 -13.59
CA LEU A 38 6.44 10.35 -14.74
C LEU A 38 7.42 10.26 -15.90
N ASP A 39 8.69 10.60 -15.65
CA ASP A 39 9.73 10.62 -16.68
C ASP A 39 9.84 9.24 -17.36
N ARG A 40 9.89 8.17 -16.56
CA ARG A 40 9.94 6.79 -17.09
C ARG A 40 8.70 6.41 -17.91
N LEU A 41 7.50 6.80 -17.46
CA LEU A 41 6.27 6.50 -18.19
C LEU A 41 6.24 7.22 -19.55
N CYS A 42 6.70 8.46 -19.59
CA CYS A 42 6.83 9.24 -20.81
C CYS A 42 7.86 8.63 -21.77
N ASP A 43 9.03 8.25 -21.26
CA ASP A 43 10.12 7.69 -22.06
C ASP A 43 9.80 6.30 -22.60
N ASP A 44 9.25 5.42 -21.76
CA ASP A 44 8.94 4.04 -22.14
C ASP A 44 7.69 3.94 -23.03
N GLY A 45 6.72 4.86 -22.85
CA GLY A 45 5.44 4.84 -23.56
C GLY A 45 4.55 3.63 -23.23
N ILE A 46 4.89 2.88 -22.19
CA ILE A 46 4.20 1.65 -21.75
C ILE A 46 3.91 1.64 -20.25
N LEU A 47 2.77 1.07 -19.88
CA LEU A 47 2.46 0.68 -18.51
C LEU A 47 3.01 -0.73 -18.25
N LYS A 48 4.18 -0.81 -17.62
CA LYS A 48 4.83 -2.08 -17.29
C LYS A 48 3.98 -2.93 -16.35
N ASN A 49 3.56 -2.36 -15.23
CA ASN A 49 2.81 -3.07 -14.18
C ASN A 49 1.51 -2.30 -13.89
N PRO A 50 0.32 -2.91 -14.08
CA PRO A 50 -0.94 -2.28 -13.69
C PRO A 50 -1.02 -2.12 -12.15
N PRO A 51 -1.60 -1.02 -11.63
CA PRO A 51 -2.02 -0.94 -10.23
C PRO A 51 -2.99 -2.06 -9.89
N VAL A 52 -2.96 -2.50 -8.64
CA VAL A 52 -3.91 -3.47 -8.12
C VAL A 52 -4.98 -2.72 -7.34
N VAL A 53 -6.24 -3.03 -7.60
CA VAL A 53 -7.39 -2.35 -7.00
C VAL A 53 -8.44 -3.35 -6.56
N ALA A 54 -9.24 -2.98 -5.57
CA ALA A 54 -10.42 -3.74 -5.17
C ALA A 54 -11.70 -2.91 -5.38
N PRO A 55 -12.81 -3.52 -5.83
CA PRO A 55 -14.09 -2.84 -5.87
C PRO A 55 -14.49 -2.38 -4.48
N MET A 56 -15.01 -1.16 -4.35
CA MET A 56 -15.53 -0.68 -3.07
C MET A 56 -16.89 -1.27 -2.73
N GLY A 57 -17.58 -1.87 -3.71
CA GLY A 57 -18.88 -2.51 -3.57
C GLY A 57 -20.05 -1.51 -3.64
N PRO A 58 -21.29 -1.98 -3.86
CA PRO A 58 -22.44 -1.09 -4.02
C PRO A 58 -22.65 -0.14 -2.83
N PRO A 59 -23.20 1.08 -3.08
CA PRO A 59 -23.58 1.63 -4.38
C PRO A 59 -22.40 2.18 -5.21
N ASP A 60 -21.18 2.14 -4.66
CA ASP A 60 -20.01 2.74 -5.28
C ASP A 60 -19.45 1.85 -6.39
N ASP A 61 -19.41 2.37 -7.62
CA ASP A 61 -18.70 1.76 -8.74
C ASP A 61 -17.20 2.12 -8.78
N HIS A 62 -16.71 2.62 -7.65
CA HIS A 62 -15.32 3.02 -7.42
C HIS A 62 -14.46 1.84 -6.97
N PHE A 63 -13.15 2.03 -7.07
CA PHE A 63 -12.16 1.07 -6.66
C PHE A 63 -11.21 1.69 -5.65
N VAL A 64 -10.90 0.97 -4.58
CA VAL A 64 -9.81 1.35 -3.68
C VAL A 64 -8.49 0.84 -4.26
N ILE A 65 -7.48 1.69 -4.32
CA ILE A 65 -6.15 1.34 -4.82
C ILE A 65 -5.42 0.55 -3.73
N LEU A 66 -5.08 -0.72 -3.96
CA LEU A 66 -4.33 -1.53 -2.99
C LEU A 66 -2.81 -1.39 -3.20
N ASP A 67 -2.39 -1.23 -4.45
CA ASP A 67 -0.99 -1.09 -4.83
C ASP A 67 -0.86 -0.22 -6.09
N GLY A 68 0.13 0.68 -6.10
CA GLY A 68 0.43 1.49 -7.27
C GLY A 68 -0.13 2.91 -7.27
N THR A 69 -0.41 3.49 -6.10
CA THR A 69 -0.85 4.89 -5.94
C THR A 69 -0.01 5.89 -6.74
N ASN A 70 1.33 5.78 -6.71
CA ASN A 70 2.20 6.67 -7.48
C ASN A 70 2.00 6.55 -9.01
N ARG A 71 1.67 5.35 -9.52
CA ARG A 71 1.37 5.15 -10.96
C ARG A 71 0.06 5.83 -11.35
N VAL A 72 -0.93 5.76 -10.48
CA VAL A 72 -2.22 6.44 -10.69
C VAL A 72 -2.01 7.95 -10.68
N ILE A 73 -1.29 8.49 -9.70
CA ILE A 73 -0.96 9.92 -9.63
C ILE A 73 -0.16 10.38 -10.84
N ALA A 74 0.84 9.61 -11.27
CA ALA A 74 1.64 9.96 -12.44
C ALA A 74 0.75 10.08 -13.70
N LEU A 75 -0.17 9.13 -13.91
CA LEU A 75 -1.08 9.19 -15.06
C LEU A 75 -2.15 10.29 -14.91
N ASP A 76 -2.55 10.63 -13.69
CA ASP A 76 -3.44 11.77 -13.41
C ASP A 76 -2.77 13.10 -13.78
N ILE A 77 -1.51 13.28 -13.39
CA ILE A 77 -0.70 14.46 -13.76
C ILE A 77 -0.55 14.57 -15.29
N LEU A 78 -0.39 13.44 -15.98
CA LEU A 78 -0.36 13.37 -17.44
C LEU A 78 -1.74 13.49 -18.09
N SER A 79 -2.81 13.73 -17.31
CA SER A 79 -4.19 13.88 -17.77
C SER A 79 -4.71 12.66 -18.53
N ALA A 80 -4.30 11.46 -18.12
CA ALA A 80 -4.83 10.22 -18.67
C ALA A 80 -6.30 10.05 -18.26
N PRO A 81 -7.24 9.85 -19.20
CA PRO A 81 -8.65 9.71 -18.85
C PRO A 81 -8.97 8.36 -18.19
N HIS A 82 -8.13 7.34 -18.43
CA HIS A 82 -8.35 5.97 -18.00
C HIS A 82 -7.07 5.32 -17.48
N MET A 83 -7.25 4.29 -16.65
CA MET A 83 -6.17 3.48 -16.11
C MET A 83 -6.45 2.00 -16.39
N LEU A 84 -5.42 1.27 -16.82
CA LEU A 84 -5.44 -0.19 -16.82
C LEU A 84 -5.05 -0.70 -15.42
N VAL A 85 -5.94 -1.45 -14.80
CA VAL A 85 -5.79 -1.97 -13.44
C VAL A 85 -5.98 -3.48 -13.41
N GLN A 86 -5.39 -4.12 -12.40
CA GLN A 86 -5.75 -5.47 -11.99
C GLN A 86 -6.78 -5.37 -10.87
N VAL A 87 -7.95 -5.95 -11.09
CA VAL A 87 -9.01 -6.03 -10.07
C VAL A 87 -8.83 -7.32 -9.28
N VAL A 88 -8.93 -7.21 -7.95
CA VAL A 88 -8.92 -8.35 -7.04
C VAL A 88 -10.11 -8.29 -6.09
N ASP A 89 -10.57 -9.45 -5.65
CA ASP A 89 -11.50 -9.54 -4.55
C ASP A 89 -10.74 -9.36 -3.23
N TYR A 90 -11.02 -8.28 -2.51
CA TYR A 90 -10.30 -7.89 -1.30
C TYR A 90 -10.55 -8.84 -0.13
N GLU A 91 -11.70 -9.53 -0.11
CA GLU A 91 -12.03 -10.49 0.94
C GLU A 91 -11.54 -11.91 0.61
N SER A 92 -10.98 -12.11 -0.58
CA SER A 92 -10.45 -13.40 -1.00
C SER A 92 -9.06 -13.67 -0.41
N THR A 93 -8.68 -14.95 -0.36
CA THR A 93 -7.33 -15.38 0.03
C THR A 93 -6.22 -14.95 -0.95
N GLN A 94 -6.56 -14.28 -2.05
CA GLN A 94 -5.56 -13.71 -2.96
C GLN A 94 -4.92 -12.44 -2.41
N VAL A 95 -5.54 -11.81 -1.42
CA VAL A 95 -5.06 -10.56 -0.82
C VAL A 95 -4.82 -10.78 0.66
N GLU A 96 -3.58 -10.59 1.10
CA GLU A 96 -3.26 -10.50 2.53
C GLU A 96 -2.93 -9.05 2.87
N LEU A 97 -3.66 -8.49 3.83
CA LEU A 97 -3.37 -7.17 4.37
C LEU A 97 -2.49 -7.31 5.61
N GLN A 98 -1.24 -6.90 5.46
CA GLN A 98 -0.26 -6.84 6.53
C GLN A 98 0.07 -5.38 6.88
N THR A 99 0.90 -5.19 7.90
CA THR A 99 1.30 -3.87 8.37
C THR A 99 2.80 -3.69 8.21
N TRP A 100 3.20 -2.52 7.71
CA TRP A 100 4.58 -2.06 7.78
C TRP A 100 4.78 -1.23 9.04
N TYR A 101 5.97 -1.35 9.63
CA TYR A 101 6.46 -0.49 10.69
C TYR A 101 7.43 0.53 10.11
N HIS A 102 7.58 1.64 10.82
CA HIS A 102 8.44 2.74 10.42
C HIS A 102 9.73 2.72 11.23
N ALA A 103 10.83 2.31 10.62
CA ALA A 103 12.17 2.53 11.16
C ALA A 103 12.63 3.94 10.77
N VAL A 104 12.61 4.84 11.74
CA VAL A 104 12.89 6.28 11.57
C VAL A 104 14.38 6.52 11.82
N SER A 105 15.01 7.35 10.99
CA SER A 105 16.39 7.81 11.16
C SER A 105 16.54 9.25 10.72
N GLY A 106 17.55 9.97 11.23
CA GLY A 106 17.84 11.35 10.84
C GLY A 106 17.39 12.41 11.86
N LEU A 107 16.68 12.02 12.92
CA LEU A 107 16.40 12.86 14.08
C LEU A 107 17.12 12.34 15.33
N SER A 108 17.40 13.23 16.28
CA SER A 108 17.74 12.78 17.64
C SER A 108 16.50 12.22 18.33
N VAL A 109 16.70 11.29 19.28
CA VAL A 109 15.61 10.74 20.09
C VAL A 109 14.87 11.86 20.81
N GLN A 110 15.61 12.83 21.38
CA GLN A 110 15.03 13.95 22.12
C GLN A 110 14.10 14.79 21.23
N GLU A 111 14.52 15.08 19.99
CA GLU A 111 13.71 15.86 19.06
C GLU A 111 12.48 15.08 18.58
N PHE A 112 12.63 13.78 18.29
CA PHE A 112 11.52 12.90 17.92
C PHE A 112 10.45 12.86 19.02
N GLU A 113 10.85 12.60 20.25
CA GLU A 113 9.94 12.57 21.39
C GLU A 113 9.28 13.93 21.65
N ARG A 114 10.06 15.03 21.57
CA ARG A 114 9.54 16.39 21.77
C ARG A 114 8.43 16.71 20.78
N ARG A 115 8.60 16.35 19.50
CA ARG A 115 7.58 16.55 18.47
C ARG A 115 6.31 15.75 18.76
N ILE A 116 6.44 14.47 19.10
CA ILE A 116 5.28 13.62 19.44
C ILE A 116 4.56 14.13 20.69
N ARG A 117 5.29 14.43 21.77
CA ARG A 117 4.74 14.95 23.03
C ARG A 117 4.00 16.29 22.87
N SER A 118 4.31 17.06 21.82
CA SER A 118 3.64 18.33 21.53
C SER A 118 2.26 18.17 20.86
N LEU A 119 1.89 16.96 20.43
CA LEU A 119 0.62 16.72 19.76
C LEU A 119 -0.54 16.68 20.77
N PRO A 120 -1.54 17.58 20.67
CA PRO A 120 -2.74 17.48 21.49
C PRO A 120 -3.56 16.22 21.17
N GLY A 121 -4.20 15.67 22.21
CA GLY A 121 -5.09 14.51 22.12
C GLY A 121 -4.40 13.16 22.22
N LEU A 122 -3.10 13.14 22.57
CA LEU A 122 -2.36 11.92 22.84
C LEU A 122 -2.17 11.71 24.35
N GLU A 123 -2.45 10.49 24.79
CA GLU A 123 -2.05 9.97 26.09
C GLU A 123 -0.77 9.15 25.87
N ILE A 124 0.26 9.42 26.67
CA ILE A 124 1.59 8.83 26.50
C ILE A 124 1.90 7.96 27.71
N GLY A 125 2.17 6.67 27.47
CA GLY A 125 2.65 5.73 28.46
C GLY A 125 4.07 5.28 28.16
N VAL A 126 4.81 4.86 29.18
CA VAL A 126 6.14 4.25 29.05
C VAL A 126 6.10 2.88 29.71
N THR A 127 6.69 1.89 29.06
CA THR A 127 6.82 0.52 29.57
C THR A 127 8.14 -0.09 29.11
N ASP A 128 8.68 -1.00 29.90
CA ASP A 128 9.80 -1.87 29.56
C ASP A 128 9.35 -3.22 28.98
N ASP A 129 8.05 -3.50 28.95
CA ASP A 129 7.46 -4.73 28.43
C ASP A 129 6.86 -4.52 27.03
N ILE A 130 7.63 -4.88 26.01
CA ILE A 130 7.17 -4.85 24.61
C ILE A 130 5.98 -5.78 24.36
N VAL A 131 5.86 -6.89 25.10
CA VAL A 131 4.73 -7.82 24.96
C VAL A 131 3.44 -7.15 25.45
N HIS A 132 3.52 -6.38 26.53
CA HIS A 132 2.42 -5.55 26.98
C HIS A 132 2.00 -4.54 25.90
N ALA A 133 2.94 -3.77 25.33
CA ALA A 133 2.63 -2.81 24.26
C ALA A 133 2.01 -3.46 23.01
N ARG A 134 2.49 -4.64 22.61
CA ARG A 134 1.90 -5.45 21.53
C ARG A 134 0.46 -5.86 21.84
N ALA A 135 0.19 -6.32 23.07
CA ALA A 135 -1.15 -6.71 23.50
C ALA A 135 -2.11 -5.52 23.53
N GLU A 136 -1.65 -4.36 24.03
CA GLU A 136 -2.37 -3.09 24.02
C GLU A 136 -2.73 -2.63 22.60
N LEU A 137 -1.80 -2.78 21.65
CA LEU A 137 -2.02 -2.43 20.25
C LEU A 137 -3.02 -3.40 19.59
N ALA A 138 -2.87 -4.71 19.82
CA ALA A 138 -3.74 -5.74 19.27
C ALA A 138 -5.20 -5.58 19.74
N ARG A 139 -5.41 -5.18 21.01
CA ARG A 139 -6.75 -4.88 21.56
C ARG A 139 -7.27 -3.47 21.21
N ARG A 140 -6.53 -2.72 20.38
CA ARG A 140 -6.82 -1.33 19.97
C ARG A 140 -6.93 -0.34 21.14
N ALA A 141 -6.34 -0.65 22.29
CA ALA A 141 -6.31 0.27 23.43
C ALA A 141 -5.38 1.47 23.20
N ILE A 142 -4.32 1.26 22.41
CA ILE A 142 -3.41 2.32 21.97
C ILE A 142 -3.48 2.48 20.45
N LEU A 143 -3.05 3.64 19.94
CA LEU A 143 -2.95 3.95 18.51
C LEU A 143 -1.72 3.27 17.90
N VAL A 144 -0.58 3.45 18.55
CA VAL A 144 0.75 2.94 18.16
C VAL A 144 1.60 2.79 19.42
N TYR A 145 2.73 2.10 19.29
CA TYR A 145 3.86 2.29 20.18
C TYR A 145 5.12 2.50 19.36
N TYR A 146 6.19 2.97 19.98
CA TYR A 146 7.51 2.98 19.38
C TYR A 146 8.56 2.45 20.34
N VAL A 147 9.61 1.86 19.75
CA VAL A 147 10.76 1.31 20.46
C VAL A 147 11.97 2.20 20.17
N LEU A 148 12.64 2.67 21.22
CA LEU A 148 13.86 3.47 21.15
C LEU A 148 15.12 2.59 21.07
N PRO A 149 16.30 3.13 20.68
CA PRO A 149 17.52 2.35 20.50
C PRO A 149 18.07 1.70 21.79
N ASP A 150 17.66 2.19 22.96
CA ASP A 150 18.00 1.63 24.27
C ASP A 150 17.01 0.57 24.75
N GLY A 151 15.95 0.29 23.98
CA GLY A 151 14.92 -0.69 24.31
C GLY A 151 13.70 -0.12 25.04
N GLU A 152 13.69 1.18 25.38
CA GLU A 152 12.50 1.80 25.97
C GLU A 152 11.32 1.76 25.00
N VAL A 153 10.14 1.39 25.52
CA VAL A 153 8.90 1.32 24.73
C VAL A 153 7.94 2.40 25.20
N VAL A 154 7.50 3.22 24.26
CA VAL A 154 6.54 4.30 24.52
C VAL A 154 5.24 4.01 23.78
N THR A 155 4.12 4.03 24.49
CA THR A 155 2.78 3.81 23.94
C THR A 155 2.07 5.14 23.74
N LEU A 156 1.34 5.26 22.64
CA LEU A 156 0.54 6.45 22.31
C LEU A 156 -0.93 6.03 22.17
N ALA A 157 -1.80 6.55 23.02
CA ALA A 157 -3.25 6.34 22.96
C ALA A 157 -3.98 7.66 22.62
N GLY A 158 -5.23 7.55 22.18
CA GLY A 158 -6.07 8.70 21.83
C GLY A 158 -7.17 8.34 20.84
N GLY A 159 -8.12 9.26 20.62
CA GLY A 159 -9.18 9.11 19.62
C GLY A 159 -10.29 8.12 19.97
N GLY A 160 -10.26 7.50 21.15
CA GLY A 160 -11.29 6.57 21.62
C GLY A 160 -11.47 5.36 20.69
N LEU A 161 -12.74 5.02 20.39
CA LEU A 161 -13.11 3.90 19.50
C LEU A 161 -13.46 4.34 18.08
N ASP A 162 -13.38 5.64 17.75
CA ASP A 162 -13.69 6.13 16.41
C ASP A 162 -12.47 5.98 15.49
N ILE A 163 -12.55 5.08 14.51
CA ILE A 163 -11.47 4.84 13.54
C ILE A 163 -11.06 6.10 12.78
N LYS A 164 -11.97 7.05 12.53
CA LYS A 164 -11.67 8.27 11.79
C LYS A 164 -10.84 9.23 12.64
N GLU A 165 -11.24 9.46 13.89
CA GLU A 165 -10.45 10.25 14.84
C GLU A 165 -9.08 9.62 15.11
N ARG A 166 -9.04 8.30 15.31
CA ARG A 166 -7.78 7.56 15.46
C ARG A 166 -6.88 7.72 14.24
N THR A 167 -7.43 7.64 13.04
CA THR A 167 -6.67 7.83 11.79
C THR A 167 -6.16 9.27 11.65
N ARG A 168 -6.94 10.28 12.04
CA ARG A 168 -6.47 11.68 12.07
C ARG A 168 -5.30 11.87 13.04
N LEU A 169 -5.38 11.31 14.25
CA LEU A 169 -4.27 11.33 15.20
C LEU A 169 -3.05 10.58 14.66
N LEU A 170 -3.27 9.44 14.01
CA LEU A 170 -2.20 8.65 13.42
C LEU A 170 -1.46 9.42 12.31
N ASN A 171 -2.21 10.09 11.43
CA ASN A 171 -1.62 10.99 10.42
C ASN A 171 -0.76 12.06 11.08
N ARG A 172 -1.28 12.73 12.12
CA ARG A 172 -0.51 13.75 12.87
C ARG A 172 0.75 13.19 13.51
N ILE A 173 0.74 11.95 14.03
CA ILE A 173 1.93 11.28 14.56
C ILE A 173 2.95 11.08 13.44
N VAL A 174 2.55 10.50 12.31
CA VAL A 174 3.46 10.21 11.19
C VAL A 174 4.03 11.50 10.57
N ASP A 175 3.23 12.55 10.47
CA ASP A 175 3.63 13.86 9.95
C ASP A 175 4.77 14.51 10.75
N THR A 176 4.95 14.15 12.03
CA THR A 176 6.05 14.69 12.84
C THR A 176 7.45 14.30 12.35
N TYR A 177 7.55 13.20 11.59
CA TYR A 177 8.84 12.66 11.16
C TYR A 177 8.92 12.34 9.66
N ILE A 178 7.80 12.13 8.95
CA ILE A 178 7.85 11.60 7.57
C ILE A 178 8.53 12.51 6.54
N GLN A 179 8.52 13.84 6.73
CA GLN A 179 9.06 14.81 5.77
C GLN A 179 10.56 15.08 5.95
N GLU A 180 11.05 15.01 7.18
CA GLU A 180 12.42 15.43 7.54
C GLU A 180 13.35 14.25 7.84
N CYS A 181 12.81 13.02 7.85
CA CYS A 181 13.55 11.81 8.19
C CYS A 181 13.78 10.88 7.01
N HIS A 182 14.78 10.02 7.19
CA HIS A 182 14.89 8.80 6.39
C HIS A 182 13.97 7.74 6.99
N LEU A 183 12.95 7.36 6.23
CA LEU A 183 11.99 6.34 6.63
C LEU A 183 12.29 5.03 5.90
N ASN A 184 12.56 3.97 6.66
CA ASN A 184 12.61 2.61 6.15
C ASN A 184 11.39 1.81 6.62
N ARG A 185 10.84 0.98 5.73
CA ARG A 185 9.75 0.06 6.08
C ARG A 185 10.33 -1.26 6.56
N THR A 186 9.81 -1.75 7.68
CA THR A 186 10.19 -3.03 8.29
C THR A 186 8.94 -3.75 8.78
N ASN A 187 9.02 -5.05 9.03
CA ASN A 187 7.93 -5.88 9.54
C ASN A 187 8.27 -6.54 10.88
N THR A 188 9.31 -6.03 11.54
CA THR A 188 9.81 -6.49 12.84
C THR A 188 10.04 -5.28 13.75
N ASP A 189 9.76 -5.46 15.02
CA ASP A 189 10.04 -4.57 16.13
C ASP A 189 11.17 -5.14 17.03
N GLU A 190 11.87 -6.19 16.57
CA GLU A 190 13.02 -6.75 17.26
C GLU A 190 14.23 -5.81 17.16
N ILE A 191 14.57 -5.18 18.30
CA ILE A 191 15.57 -4.12 18.36
C ILE A 191 16.95 -4.57 17.86
N ASP A 192 17.39 -5.79 18.19
CA ASP A 192 18.68 -6.31 17.77
C ASP A 192 18.79 -6.48 16.26
N GLU A 193 17.71 -6.89 15.59
CA GLU A 193 17.66 -7.00 14.13
C GLU A 193 17.63 -5.59 13.51
N LEU A 194 16.82 -4.71 14.07
CA LEU A 194 16.65 -3.34 13.60
C LEU A 194 17.95 -2.54 13.69
N LEU A 195 18.68 -2.63 14.80
CA LEU A 195 19.95 -1.92 14.99
C LEU A 195 21.06 -2.47 14.08
N LYS A 196 21.05 -3.77 13.77
CA LYS A 196 21.97 -4.34 12.76
C LYS A 196 21.70 -3.78 11.37
N ARG A 197 20.43 -3.60 11.00
CA ARG A 197 20.03 -3.13 9.67
C ARG A 197 20.07 -1.61 9.54
N TYR A 198 19.74 -0.89 10.62
CA TYR A 198 19.64 0.56 10.69
C TYR A 198 20.41 1.09 11.92
N PRO A 199 21.76 1.15 11.89
CA PRO A 199 22.56 1.51 13.05
C PRO A 199 22.37 2.95 13.58
N ARG A 200 21.72 3.81 12.78
CA ARG A 200 21.40 5.21 13.13
C ARG A 200 19.90 5.42 13.37
N MET A 201 19.18 4.36 13.70
CA MET A 201 17.77 4.41 14.00
C MET A 201 17.50 5.33 15.20
N THR A 202 16.49 6.18 15.05
CA THR A 202 15.95 7.05 16.10
C THR A 202 14.87 6.32 16.89
N ALA A 203 13.98 5.61 16.20
CA ALA A 203 12.91 4.82 16.78
C ALA A 203 12.35 3.85 15.72
N THR A 204 11.70 2.77 16.16
CA THR A 204 10.77 2.00 15.32
C THR A 204 9.34 2.20 15.79
N VAL A 205 8.48 2.75 14.92
CA VAL A 205 7.06 2.97 15.20
C VAL A 205 6.24 1.82 14.65
N VAL A 206 5.42 1.22 15.52
CA VAL A 206 4.63 0.02 15.24
C VAL A 206 3.14 0.36 15.21
N PHE A 207 2.48 -0.07 14.14
CA PHE A 207 1.11 0.27 13.79
C PHE A 207 0.16 -0.91 13.98
N PRO A 208 -1.15 -0.67 14.20
CA PRO A 208 -2.10 -1.76 14.34
C PRO A 208 -2.31 -2.46 12.99
N HIS A 209 -2.74 -3.72 13.06
CA HIS A 209 -3.24 -4.42 11.89
C HIS A 209 -4.59 -3.86 11.48
N TYR A 210 -4.76 -3.61 10.18
CA TYR A 210 -6.03 -3.20 9.59
C TYR A 210 -6.73 -4.39 8.94
N GLU A 211 -8.05 -4.38 8.98
CA GLU A 211 -8.90 -5.26 8.20
C GLU A 211 -9.30 -4.59 6.87
N PRO A 212 -9.54 -5.36 5.78
CA PRO A 212 -10.03 -4.80 4.51
C PRO A 212 -11.24 -3.88 4.66
N VAL A 213 -12.19 -4.23 5.53
CA VAL A 213 -13.40 -3.43 5.79
C VAL A 213 -13.07 -2.06 6.40
N GLU A 214 -12.04 -1.96 7.23
CA GLU A 214 -11.60 -0.68 7.80
C GLU A 214 -11.01 0.23 6.72
N ILE A 215 -10.22 -0.35 5.80
CA ILE A 215 -9.67 0.39 4.65
C ILE A 215 -10.79 0.89 3.73
N LEU A 216 -11.80 0.06 3.49
CA LEU A 216 -12.96 0.43 2.68
C LEU A 216 -13.78 1.55 3.33
N ASP A 217 -14.06 1.49 4.64
CA ASP A 217 -14.79 2.56 5.35
C ASP A 217 -14.02 3.89 5.33
N LEU A 218 -12.71 3.85 5.58
CA LEU A 218 -11.86 5.03 5.51
C LEU A 218 -11.86 5.64 4.11
N ALA A 219 -11.63 4.82 3.07
CA ALA A 219 -11.64 5.27 1.67
C ALA A 219 -13.00 5.88 1.27
N ARG A 220 -14.12 5.27 1.65
CA ARG A 220 -15.48 5.81 1.41
C ARG A 220 -15.68 7.17 2.07
N SER A 221 -15.09 7.39 3.24
CA SER A 221 -15.16 8.67 3.95
C SER A 221 -14.20 9.73 3.42
N GLY A 222 -13.37 9.39 2.43
CA GLY A 222 -12.31 10.27 1.91
C GLY A 222 -11.11 10.42 2.85
N LEU A 223 -11.08 9.69 3.97
CA LEU A 223 -9.97 9.70 4.91
C LEU A 223 -8.93 8.65 4.51
N ARG A 224 -7.67 8.98 4.68
CA ARG A 224 -6.54 8.13 4.30
C ARG A 224 -5.67 7.81 5.49
N VAL A 225 -5.17 6.59 5.52
CA VAL A 225 -4.15 6.16 6.48
C VAL A 225 -2.79 6.76 6.11
N PRO A 226 -1.85 6.87 7.06
CA PRO A 226 -0.52 7.35 6.75
C PRO A 226 0.17 6.52 5.66
N ALA A 227 1.04 7.16 4.90
CA ALA A 227 1.75 6.51 3.81
C ALA A 227 2.64 5.38 4.33
N GLY A 228 2.52 4.20 3.74
CA GLY A 228 3.43 3.10 4.00
C GLY A 228 3.22 2.34 5.29
N ILE A 229 2.02 2.36 5.85
CA ILE A 229 1.66 1.48 6.98
C ILE A 229 0.89 0.24 6.52
N THR A 230 0.23 0.26 5.37
CA THR A 230 -0.44 -0.93 4.83
C THR A 230 0.46 -1.69 3.87
N ARG A 231 0.40 -3.02 3.94
CA ARG A 231 1.19 -3.93 3.10
C ARG A 231 0.28 -5.00 2.50
N HIS A 232 -0.16 -4.78 1.26
CA HIS A 232 -0.92 -5.78 0.53
C HIS A 232 0.01 -6.79 -0.15
N VAL A 233 -0.07 -8.06 0.26
CA VAL A 233 0.49 -9.18 -0.49
C VAL A 233 -0.58 -9.65 -1.47
N ILE A 234 -0.28 -9.56 -2.77
CA ILE A 234 -1.21 -9.91 -3.85
C ILE A 234 -0.73 -11.16 -4.56
N HIS A 235 -1.43 -12.27 -4.35
CA HIS A 235 -1.17 -13.55 -5.02
C HIS A 235 -1.73 -13.51 -6.45
N GLY A 236 -0.86 -13.72 -7.44
CA GLY A 236 -1.24 -13.65 -8.86
C GLY A 236 -1.22 -12.23 -9.44
N ARG A 237 -0.36 -11.34 -8.93
CA ARG A 237 -0.14 -10.01 -9.52
C ARG A 237 0.32 -10.09 -10.98
N ALA A 238 -0.30 -9.32 -11.86
CA ALA A 238 0.19 -9.09 -13.22
C ALA A 238 1.44 -8.19 -13.19
N LEU A 239 2.53 -8.73 -13.71
CA LEU A 239 3.81 -8.04 -13.84
C LEU A 239 4.25 -8.04 -15.31
N ARG A 240 4.97 -6.99 -15.70
CA ARG A 240 5.49 -6.77 -17.07
C ARG A 240 4.44 -6.96 -18.17
N LEU A 241 3.23 -6.46 -17.94
CA LEU A 241 2.18 -6.39 -18.95
C LEU A 241 2.61 -5.53 -20.14
N ASN A 242 3.39 -4.47 -19.90
CA ASN A 242 3.96 -3.59 -20.93
C ASN A 242 2.87 -3.06 -21.90
N TYR A 243 1.75 -2.63 -21.34
CA TYR A 243 0.59 -2.20 -22.12
C TYR A 243 0.82 -0.79 -22.71
N PRO A 244 0.54 -0.54 -24.00
CA PRO A 244 0.81 0.77 -24.62
C PRO A 244 0.01 1.90 -23.97
N LEU A 245 0.69 2.93 -23.45
CA LEU A 245 0.02 4.05 -22.77
C LEU A 245 -0.97 4.77 -23.69
N LYS A 246 -0.63 4.93 -24.98
CA LYS A 246 -1.49 5.59 -25.98
C LYS A 246 -2.92 5.02 -26.04
N LYS A 247 -3.12 3.74 -25.71
CA LYS A 247 -4.45 3.11 -25.67
C LYS A 247 -5.31 3.62 -24.50
N LEU A 248 -4.68 4.04 -23.40
CA LEU A 248 -5.37 4.66 -22.27
C LEU A 248 -5.88 6.07 -22.63
N TYR A 249 -5.14 6.79 -23.48
CA TYR A 249 -5.47 8.14 -23.98
C TYR A 249 -6.41 8.17 -25.18
N SER A 250 -6.72 7.04 -25.84
CA SER A 250 -7.59 7.08 -27.03
C SER A 250 -9.00 7.59 -26.68
N ASN A 251 -9.66 8.24 -27.64
CA ASN A 251 -11.05 8.70 -27.49
C ASN A 251 -12.07 7.58 -27.76
N GLU A 252 -11.62 6.33 -27.85
CA GLU A 252 -12.49 5.17 -28.04
C GLU A 252 -13.38 4.96 -26.79
N PRO A 253 -14.62 4.45 -26.97
CA PRO A 253 -15.50 4.11 -25.85
C PRO A 253 -14.83 3.14 -24.86
N LEU A 254 -15.19 3.24 -23.58
CA LEU A 254 -14.59 2.41 -22.53
C LEU A 254 -14.82 0.91 -22.77
N GLU A 255 -16.00 0.54 -23.28
CA GLU A 255 -16.37 -0.83 -23.62
C GLU A 255 -15.50 -1.36 -24.77
N GLN A 256 -15.18 -0.52 -25.75
CA GLN A 256 -14.28 -0.84 -26.84
C GLN A 256 -12.88 -1.15 -26.31
N LYS A 257 -12.33 -0.26 -25.47
CA LYS A 257 -11.00 -0.42 -24.86
C LYS A 257 -10.88 -1.72 -24.07
N ASN A 258 -11.90 -2.05 -23.28
CA ASN A 258 -11.90 -3.28 -22.49
C ASN A 258 -12.01 -4.54 -23.37
N ARG A 259 -12.77 -4.49 -24.47
CA ARG A 259 -12.81 -5.61 -25.43
C ARG A 259 -11.45 -5.84 -26.09
N GLU A 260 -10.80 -4.77 -26.54
CA GLU A 260 -9.46 -4.84 -27.13
C GLU A 260 -8.40 -5.32 -26.12
N LEU A 261 -8.51 -4.90 -24.85
CA LEU A 261 -7.67 -5.42 -23.78
C LEU A 261 -7.86 -6.94 -23.63
N ALA A 262 -9.10 -7.43 -23.58
CA ALA A 262 -9.38 -8.85 -23.44
C ALA A 262 -8.77 -9.67 -24.59
N GLU A 263 -8.93 -9.21 -25.83
CA GLU A 263 -8.32 -9.81 -27.02
C GLU A 263 -6.78 -9.78 -26.94
N TRP A 264 -6.21 -8.65 -26.51
CA TRP A 264 -4.77 -8.49 -26.34
C TRP A 264 -4.23 -9.48 -25.29
N VAL A 265 -4.87 -9.60 -24.13
CA VAL A 265 -4.47 -10.53 -23.06
C VAL A 265 -4.56 -11.97 -23.57
N GLN A 266 -5.66 -12.34 -24.23
CA GLN A 266 -5.82 -13.67 -24.81
C GLN A 266 -4.71 -14.00 -25.81
N ALA A 267 -4.34 -13.04 -26.66
CA ALA A 267 -3.25 -13.22 -27.63
C ALA A 267 -1.90 -13.46 -26.94
N GLN A 268 -1.60 -12.79 -25.82
CA GLN A 268 -0.38 -13.03 -25.04
C GLN A 268 -0.32 -14.48 -24.50
N PHE A 269 -1.45 -14.99 -24.00
CA PHE A 269 -1.56 -16.38 -23.57
C PHE A 269 -1.39 -17.36 -24.73
N SER A 270 -2.06 -17.14 -25.86
CA SER A 270 -1.95 -18.00 -27.05
C SER A 270 -0.52 -18.06 -27.60
N LYS A 271 0.24 -16.97 -27.47
CA LYS A 271 1.66 -16.90 -27.86
C LYS A 271 2.62 -17.47 -26.80
N LYS A 272 2.12 -18.00 -25.68
CA LYS A 272 2.90 -18.52 -24.54
C LYS A 272 3.84 -17.46 -23.93
N GLN A 273 3.42 -16.19 -23.96
CA GLN A 273 4.18 -15.06 -23.41
C GLN A 273 3.89 -14.81 -21.92
N VAL A 274 2.93 -15.55 -21.35
CA VAL A 274 2.56 -15.46 -19.92
C VAL A 274 3.12 -16.66 -19.16
N ARG A 275 3.73 -16.39 -18.02
CA ARG A 275 4.21 -17.41 -17.07
C ARG A 275 3.60 -17.15 -15.71
N TYR A 276 3.13 -18.21 -15.06
CA TYR A 276 2.61 -18.17 -13.69
C TYR A 276 3.63 -18.82 -12.75
N TYR A 277 3.97 -18.10 -11.68
CA TYR A 277 4.88 -18.57 -10.64
C TYR A 277 4.08 -18.67 -9.34
N ALA A 278 3.94 -19.90 -8.84
CA ALA A 278 3.15 -20.18 -7.62
C ALA A 278 3.93 -19.93 -6.32
N GLU A 279 5.27 -19.89 -6.39
CA GLU A 279 6.17 -19.74 -5.25
C GLU A 279 6.73 -18.32 -5.14
N ALA A 280 7.16 -17.94 -3.95
CA ALA A 280 7.88 -16.69 -3.73
C ALA A 280 9.12 -16.63 -4.63
N THR A 281 9.18 -15.62 -5.49
CA THR A 281 10.16 -15.54 -6.58
C THR A 281 10.98 -14.26 -6.47
N TYR A 282 12.31 -14.37 -6.64
CA TYR A 282 13.17 -13.21 -6.83
C TYR A 282 13.17 -12.82 -8.31
N LEU A 283 12.82 -11.57 -8.61
CA LEU A 283 12.84 -11.01 -9.96
C LEU A 283 13.94 -9.95 -10.06
N PHE A 284 14.95 -10.23 -10.89
CA PHE A 284 15.94 -9.22 -11.27
C PHE A 284 15.43 -8.53 -12.53
N ASP A 285 14.84 -7.35 -12.32
CA ASP A 285 14.30 -6.47 -13.35
C ASP A 285 15.21 -5.24 -13.41
N GLU A 286 15.95 -5.07 -14.51
CA GLU A 286 16.68 -3.83 -14.81
C GLU A 286 15.76 -2.86 -15.55
#